data_AF-A0A2S1UF08-F1
#
_entry.id   AF-A0A2S1UF08-F1
#
_cell.length_a   1.000
_cell.length_b   1.000
_cell.length_c   1.000
_cell.angle_alpha   90.00
_cell.angle_beta   90.00
_cell.angle_gamma   90.00
#
_symmetry.space_group_name_H-M   'P 1'
#
loop_
_entity.id
_entity.type
_entity.pdbx_description
1 polymer ?
#
loop_
_entity_poly.entity_id
_entity_poly.type
_entity_poly.pdbx_seq_one_letter_code
_entity_poly.pdbx_strand_id
1 'polypeptide(L)' 'KTLGAGAFGKVVEATAYGLIKSDAAMTVAVKMLKPSAHLTEREALMSELKVLSYLGNHMNIVNLLGACTVG' A
#
# COMPACT_ATOMS: atom_id res chain seq x y z
N LYS A 1 -12.57 -5.16 -1.12
CA LYS A 1 -12.80 -5.72 -2.49
C LYS A 1 -11.46 -5.81 -3.23
N THR A 2 -11.19 -6.81 -4.07
CA THR A 2 -9.93 -6.83 -4.86
C THR A 2 -10.04 -5.84 -6.02
N LEU A 3 -9.07 -4.93 -6.13
CA LEU A 3 -8.96 -3.96 -7.23
C LEU A 3 -8.06 -4.47 -8.35
N GLY A 4 -7.06 -5.28 -8.02
CA GLY A 4 -6.19 -5.95 -8.98
C GLY A 4 -5.30 -6.98 -8.31
N ALA A 5 -4.83 -7.95 -9.09
CA ALA A 5 -3.85 -8.93 -8.66
C ALA A 5 -2.83 -9.15 -9.78
N GLY A 6 -1.56 -9.20 -9.42
CA GLY A 6 -0.45 -9.44 -10.36
C GLY A 6 0.34 -10.67 -9.93
N ALA A 7 1.53 -10.85 -10.52
CA ALA A 7 2.45 -11.89 -10.10
C ALA A 7 2.79 -11.77 -8.60
N PHE A 8 3.20 -10.57 -8.17
CA PHE A 8 3.89 -10.32 -6.89
C PHE A 8 2.99 -9.92 -5.72
N GLY A 9 1.69 -9.77 -5.94
CA GLY A 9 0.79 -9.30 -4.88
C GLY A 9 -0.63 -9.02 -5.35
N LYS A 10 -1.40 -8.40 -4.48
CA LYS A 10 -2.76 -7.93 -4.75
C LYS A 10 -2.95 -6.52 -4.19
N VAL A 11 -3.85 -5.79 -4.83
CA VAL A 11 -4.35 -4.50 -4.35
C VAL A 11 -5.81 -4.69 -3.98
N VAL A 12 -6.17 -4.27 -2.77
CA VAL A 12 -7.54 -4.33 -2.28
C VAL A 12 -8.02 -2.94 -1.91
N GLU A 13 -9.30 -2.69 -2.13
CA GLU A 13 -10.05 -1.59 -1.55
C GLU A 13 -10.30 -1.88 -0.08
N ALA A 14 -9.93 -0.94 0.77
CA ALA A 14 -10.12 -0.97 2.22
C ALA A 14 -10.62 0.39 2.73
N THR A 15 -11.15 0.40 3.95
CA THR A 15 -11.46 1.63 4.68
C THR A 15 -10.41 1.86 5.74
N ALA A 16 -9.78 3.03 5.70
CA ALA A 16 -8.83 3.46 6.72
C ALA A 16 -9.44 4.58 7.57
N TYR A 17 -9.19 4.50 8.87
CA TYR A 17 -9.75 5.41 9.86
C TYR A 17 -8.63 6.25 10.48
N GLY A 18 -8.87 7.55 10.65
CA GLY A 18 -7.93 8.44 11.35
C GLY A 18 -6.67 8.83 10.56
N LEU A 19 -6.58 8.51 9.25
CA LEU A 19 -5.38 8.77 8.44
C LEU A 19 -5.12 10.25 8.15
N ILE A 20 -6.17 11.03 7.83
CA ILE A 20 -6.04 12.46 7.50
C ILE A 20 -6.53 13.36 8.64
N LYS A 21 -7.64 13.00 9.27
CA LYS A 21 -8.23 13.71 10.41
C LYS A 21 -8.74 12.68 11.41
N SER A 22 -8.73 13.05 12.69
CA SER A 22 -9.42 12.29 13.73
C SER A 22 -10.88 12.05 13.31
N ASP A 23 -11.36 10.82 13.50
CA ASP A 23 -12.71 10.34 13.09
C ASP A 23 -13.05 10.34 11.59
N ALA A 24 -12.10 10.62 10.70
CA ALA A 24 -12.34 10.47 9.27
C ALA A 24 -12.17 9.01 8.81
N ALA A 25 -13.18 8.48 8.13
CA ALA A 25 -13.08 7.27 7.33
C ALA A 25 -12.77 7.62 5.88
N MET A 26 -11.85 6.88 5.26
CA MET A 26 -11.53 7.04 3.85
C MET A 26 -11.35 5.70 3.15
N THR A 27 -11.81 5.64 1.90
CA THR A 27 -11.51 4.51 1.02
C THR A 27 -10.08 4.63 0.52
N VAL A 28 -9.30 3.56 0.67
CA VAL A 28 -7.89 3.47 0.28
C VAL A 28 -7.62 2.21 -0.53
N ALA A 29 -6.56 2.26 -1.33
CA ALA A 29 -6.00 1.08 -1.99
C ALA A 29 -4.84 0.54 -1.13
N VAL A 30 -4.91 -0.73 -0.73
CA VAL A 30 -3.86 -1.41 0.03
C VAL A 30 -3.17 -2.43 -0.85
N LYS A 31 -1.90 -2.19 -1.18
CA LYS A 31 -1.04 -3.16 -1.85
C LYS A 31 -0.41 -4.09 -0.82
N MET A 32 -0.58 -5.39 -1.02
CA MET A 32 -0.07 -6.42 -0.12
C MET A 32 0.39 -7.65 -0.90
N LEU A 33 1.25 -8.45 -0.28
CA LEU A 33 1.68 -9.73 -0.83
C LEU A 33 0.54 -10.76 -0.80
N LYS A 34 0.69 -11.80 -1.62
CA LYS A 34 -0.13 -13.00 -1.49
C LYS A 34 0.38 -13.86 -0.32
N PRO A 35 -0.44 -14.74 0.26
CA PRO A 35 0.02 -15.66 1.32
C PRO A 35 1.21 -16.54 0.91
N SER A 36 1.32 -16.85 -0.39
CA SER A 36 2.37 -17.69 -0.97
C SER A 36 3.63 -16.92 -1.38
N ALA A 37 3.80 -15.67 -0.93
CA ALA A 37 4.87 -14.82 -1.43
C ALA A 37 6.26 -15.24 -0.91
N HIS A 38 7.25 -15.14 -1.79
CA HIS A 38 8.65 -15.40 -1.48
C HIS A 38 9.34 -14.18 -0.85
N LEU A 39 10.51 -14.41 -0.24
CA LEU A 39 11.30 -13.35 0.39
C LEU A 39 11.64 -12.21 -0.58
N THR A 40 11.97 -12.54 -1.83
CA THR A 40 12.28 -11.57 -2.89
C THR A 40 11.10 -10.65 -3.21
N GLU A 41 9.86 -11.15 -3.14
CA GLU A 41 8.66 -10.34 -3.36
C GLU A 41 8.41 -9.38 -2.19
N ARG A 42 8.73 -9.81 -0.97
CA ARG A 42 8.72 -8.93 0.21
C ARG A 42 9.75 -7.81 0.10
N GLU A 43 10.96 -8.12 -0.33
CA GLU A 43 12.03 -7.13 -0.57
C GLU A 43 11.64 -6.16 -1.68
N ALA A 44 11.01 -6.65 -2.75
CA ALA A 44 10.48 -5.81 -3.83
C ALA A 44 9.41 -4.84 -3.31
N LEU A 45 8.43 -5.31 -2.53
CA LEU A 45 7.41 -4.45 -1.94
C LEU A 45 7.99 -3.41 -0.97
N MET A 46 9.01 -3.79 -0.19
CA MET A 46 9.72 -2.84 0.68
C MET A 46 10.52 -1.80 -0.13
N SER A 47 11.08 -2.21 -1.27
CA SER A 47 11.77 -1.29 -2.18
C SER A 47 10.80 -0.30 -2.83
N GLU A 48 9.62 -0.75 -3.27
CA GLU A 48 8.55 0.13 -3.76
C GLU A 48 8.12 1.15 -2.70
N LEU A 49 7.93 0.70 -1.45
CA LEU A 49 7.59 1.58 -0.33
C LEU A 49 8.66 2.68 -0.12
N LYS A 50 9.94 2.32 -0.17
CA LYS A 50 11.05 3.28 -0.05
C LYS A 50 11.05 4.31 -1.18
N VAL A 51 10.82 3.86 -2.42
CA VAL A 51 10.73 4.74 -3.59
C VAL A 51 9.58 5.73 -3.43
N LEU A 52 8.38 5.26 -3.10
CA LEU A 52 7.20 6.12 -2.92
C LEU A 52 7.39 7.12 -1.77
N SER A 53 8.02 6.69 -0.67
CA SER A 53 8.35 7.57 0.45
C SER A 53 9.33 8.68 0.05
N TYR A 54 10.33 8.35 -0.77
CA TYR A 54 11.31 9.32 -1.25
C TYR A 54 10.73 10.33 -2.25
N LEU A 55 9.81 9.90 -3.14
CA LEU A 55 9.19 10.76 -4.15
C LEU A 55 8.30 11.85 -3.53
N GLY A 56 7.67 11.58 -2.39
CA GLY A 56 6.72 12.50 -1.76
C GLY A 56 5.39 12.60 -2.52
N ASN A 57 4.64 13.67 -2.24
CA ASN A 57 3.28 13.83 -2.74
C ASN A 57 3.22 14.64 -4.04
N HIS A 58 2.43 14.17 -5.01
CA HIS A 58 2.19 14.87 -6.26
C HIS A 58 0.77 14.60 -6.81
N MET A 59 0.21 15.55 -7.55
CA MET A 59 -1.17 15.46 -8.07
C MET A 59 -1.36 14.31 -9.07
N ASN A 60 -0.33 14.01 -9.85
CA ASN A 60 -0.37 13.01 -10.93
C ASN A 60 0.29 11.67 -10.57
N ILE A 61 0.62 11.45 -9.30
CA ILE A 61 1.24 10.21 -8.80
C ILE A 61 0.34 9.63 -7.72
N VAL A 62 0.29 8.30 -7.63
CA VAL A 62 -0.37 7.63 -6.51
C VAL A 62 0.39 7.94 -5.22
N ASN A 63 -0.24 8.69 -4.32
CA ASN A 63 0.38 9.13 -3.09
C ASN A 63 0.39 8.03 -2.02
N LEU A 64 1.53 7.88 -1.34
CA LEU A 64 1.66 7.01 -0.18
C LEU A 64 1.01 7.68 1.04
N LEU A 65 0.00 7.02 1.62
CA LEU A 65 -0.67 7.51 2.83
C LEU A 65 -0.08 6.92 4.12
N GLY A 66 0.52 5.73 4.04
CA GLY A 66 1.09 5.01 5.17
C GLY A 66 1.41 3.56 4.82
N ALA A 67 2.01 2.83 5.77
CA ALA A 67 2.36 1.43 5.61
C ALA A 67 2.30 0.67 6.94
N CYS A 68 1.91 -0.60 6.88
CA CYS A 68 2.01 -1.55 7.99
C CYS A 68 3.20 -2.47 7.73
N THR A 69 4.32 -2.26 8.42
CA THR A 69 5.58 -2.97 8.17
C THR A 69 6.01 -3.87 9.33
N VAL A 70 5.34 -3.76 10.47
CA VAL A 70 5.59 -4.54 11.68
C VAL A 70 4.36 -5.41 11.94
N GLY A 71 4.60 -6.70 12.12
CA GLY A 71 3.60 -7.74 12.40
C GLY A 71 4.29 -9.02 12.81
#